data_AF-A0A354ZGJ1-F1
#
_entry.id   AF-A0A354ZGJ1-F1
#
_cell.length_a   1.000
_cell.length_b   1.000
_cell.length_c   1.000
_cell.angle_alpha   90.00
_cell.angle_beta   90.00
_cell.angle_gamma   90.00
#
_symmetry.space_group_name_H-M   'P 1'
#
loop_
_entity.id
_entity.type
_entity.pdbx_description
1 polymer ?
#
loop_
_entity_poly.entity_id
_entity_poly.type
_entity_poly.pdbx_seq_one_letter_code
_entity_poly.pdbx_strand_id
1 'polypeptide(L)'
;AGRIFGLKTSSCVGRSVEEVFKGSFPLLQMFKTGREGFNDRELAITFNGRRVHITVSSRPVCSEQRKVFGVVLTCREMRSVQRLVTRMVGAQARFTLSDLVGEDPKFLAAIGMARRVARSDSTVLIVGESGTGKELFAQSIHNASPQREGPFVAVNAAALPRDLVESELFGYEEGAFTGARRGGRPGKFELASGGTLFLDEIGDIPLEVQISLLRVLQEKQVVRIGGHAPIPVQIR
;
A
#
# COMPACT_ATOMS: atom_id res chain seq x y z
N ALA A 1 -1.75 21.00 -6.74
CA ALA A 1 -0.58 21.06 -7.65
C ALA A 1 0.74 21.18 -6.89
N GLY A 2 0.90 22.15 -5.98
CA GLY A 2 2.23 22.46 -5.43
C GLY A 2 2.94 21.38 -4.63
N ARG A 3 2.25 20.59 -3.81
CA ARG A 3 2.90 19.51 -3.06
C ARG A 3 3.27 18.31 -3.94
N ILE A 4 2.34 17.90 -4.82
CA ILE A 4 2.47 16.68 -5.64
C ILE A 4 3.44 16.90 -6.80
N PHE A 5 3.37 18.06 -7.45
CA PHE A 5 4.14 18.38 -8.65
C PHE A 5 5.26 19.40 -8.39
N GLY A 6 5.42 19.92 -7.18
CA GLY A 6 6.45 20.92 -6.87
C GLY A 6 6.20 22.31 -7.49
N LEU A 7 4.96 22.60 -7.90
CA LEU A 7 4.61 23.83 -8.61
C LEU A 7 4.19 24.97 -7.67
N LYS A 8 4.67 26.19 -7.90
CA LYS A 8 4.16 27.38 -7.17
C LYS A 8 2.85 27.85 -7.80
N THR A 9 1.83 28.14 -6.99
CA THR A 9 0.53 28.61 -7.50
C THR A 9 0.65 29.82 -8.41
N SER A 10 1.48 30.80 -8.03
CA SER A 10 1.75 32.01 -8.82
C SER A 10 2.38 31.72 -10.19
N SER A 11 3.09 30.61 -10.34
CA SER A 11 3.71 30.20 -11.61
C SER A 11 2.77 29.45 -12.55
N CYS A 12 1.55 29.13 -12.11
CA CYS A 12 0.58 28.34 -12.86
C CYS A 12 -0.65 29.14 -13.33
N VAL A 13 -1.07 30.17 -12.57
CA VAL A 13 -2.27 30.95 -12.90
C VAL A 13 -2.07 31.70 -14.22
N GLY A 14 -3.08 31.63 -15.11
CA GLY A 14 -3.07 32.32 -16.40
C GLY A 14 -2.27 31.62 -17.51
N ARG A 15 -1.63 30.48 -17.22
CA ARG A 15 -0.86 29.71 -18.20
C ARG A 15 -1.62 28.52 -18.75
N SER A 16 -1.29 28.09 -19.97
CA SER A 16 -1.84 26.87 -20.54
C SER A 16 -1.41 25.64 -19.75
N VAL A 17 -2.34 24.70 -19.57
CA VAL A 17 -2.08 23.42 -18.90
C VAL A 17 -0.97 22.63 -19.62
N GLU A 18 -0.89 22.75 -20.95
CA GLU A 18 0.13 22.09 -21.78
C GLU A 18 1.54 22.64 -21.52
N GLU A 19 1.64 23.93 -21.19
CA GLU A 19 2.91 24.54 -20.79
C GLU A 19 3.31 24.12 -19.38
N VAL A 20 2.35 24.07 -18.45
CA VAL A 20 2.62 23.75 -17.03
C VAL A 20 2.99 22.28 -16.84
N PHE A 21 2.36 21.38 -17.60
CA PHE A 21 2.55 19.92 -17.48
C PHE A 21 3.27 19.30 -18.69
N LYS A 22 4.21 20.04 -19.29
CA LYS A 22 4.98 19.62 -20.46
C LYS A 22 5.58 18.21 -20.27
N GLY A 23 5.31 17.30 -21.20
CA GLY A 23 5.79 15.92 -21.15
C GLY A 23 4.97 14.95 -20.27
N SER A 24 3.98 15.41 -19.51
CA SER A 24 3.04 14.55 -18.77
C SER A 24 1.80 14.21 -19.59
N PHE A 25 2.00 13.54 -20.73
CA PHE A 25 0.96 13.23 -21.70
C PHE A 25 -0.30 12.56 -21.10
N PRO A 26 -0.18 11.59 -20.17
CA PRO A 26 -1.36 10.97 -19.57
C PRO A 26 -2.23 11.96 -18.77
N LEU A 27 -1.60 12.92 -18.07
CA LEU A 27 -2.32 13.94 -17.31
C LEU A 27 -2.98 14.97 -18.24
N LEU A 28 -2.30 15.35 -19.33
CA LEU A 28 -2.86 16.24 -20.35
C LEU A 28 -4.09 15.63 -21.04
N GLN A 29 -4.09 14.32 -21.31
CA GLN A 29 -5.27 13.64 -21.82
C GLN A 29 -6.45 13.71 -20.85
N MET A 30 -6.22 13.63 -19.53
CA MET A 30 -7.29 13.73 -18.53
C MET A 30 -7.97 15.11 -18.53
N PHE A 31 -7.26 16.19 -18.87
CA PHE A 31 -7.89 17.50 -19.05
C PHE A 31 -8.79 17.55 -20.28
N LYS A 32 -8.48 16.78 -21.33
CA LYS A 32 -9.28 16.70 -22.55
C LYS A 32 -10.54 15.84 -22.34
N THR A 33 -10.37 14.68 -21.70
CA THR A 33 -11.46 13.70 -21.46
C THR A 33 -12.28 14.00 -20.21
N GLY A 34 -11.80 14.88 -19.32
CA GLY A 34 -12.45 15.18 -18.04
C GLY A 34 -13.79 15.92 -18.11
N ARG A 35 -14.26 16.29 -19.31
CA ARG A 35 -15.54 16.96 -19.53
C ARG A 35 -16.76 16.12 -19.14
N GLU A 36 -16.63 14.79 -19.20
CA GLU A 36 -17.69 13.85 -18.80
C GLU A 36 -17.71 13.59 -17.28
N GLY A 37 -16.66 14.02 -16.56
CA GLY A 37 -16.45 13.68 -15.16
C GLY A 37 -16.00 12.24 -14.97
N PHE A 38 -15.16 12.00 -13.97
CA PHE A 38 -14.76 10.66 -13.57
C PHE A 38 -14.21 10.70 -12.14
N ASN A 39 -14.24 9.56 -11.47
CA ASN A 39 -13.71 9.43 -10.11
C ASN A 39 -12.54 8.45 -10.10
N ASP A 40 -11.53 8.81 -9.32
CA ASP A 40 -10.47 7.95 -8.80
C ASP A 40 -9.76 7.12 -9.88
N ARG A 41 -9.48 7.72 -11.03
CA ARG A 41 -8.63 7.09 -12.06
C ARG A 41 -7.18 7.11 -11.63
N GLU A 42 -6.56 5.93 -11.63
CA GLU A 42 -5.14 5.80 -11.32
C GLU A 42 -4.27 6.24 -12.50
N LEU A 43 -3.18 6.95 -12.18
CA LEU A 43 -2.26 7.47 -13.16
C LEU A 43 -0.82 7.42 -12.65
N ALA A 44 0.05 6.78 -13.43
CA ALA A 44 1.50 6.82 -13.25
C ALA A 44 2.10 7.79 -14.27
N ILE A 45 2.74 8.87 -13.80
CA ILE A 45 3.41 9.83 -14.68
C ILE A 45 4.83 10.12 -14.21
N THR A 46 5.69 10.51 -15.14
CA THR A 46 6.99 11.11 -14.81
C THR A 46 6.88 12.61 -14.99
N PHE A 47 7.09 13.37 -13.92
CA PHE A 47 7.07 14.83 -13.94
C PHE A 47 8.37 15.36 -13.32
N ASN A 48 9.08 16.22 -14.05
CA ASN A 48 10.39 16.76 -13.65
C ASN A 48 11.39 15.69 -13.18
N GLY A 49 11.47 14.57 -13.90
CA GLY A 49 12.36 13.45 -13.58
C GLY A 49 11.91 12.58 -12.40
N ARG A 50 10.79 12.91 -11.74
CA ARG A 50 10.22 12.13 -10.64
C ARG A 50 9.02 11.31 -11.12
N ARG A 51 9.02 10.01 -10.82
CA ARG A 51 7.85 9.15 -11.03
C ARG A 51 6.83 9.43 -9.91
N VAL A 52 5.59 9.74 -10.31
CA VAL A 52 4.49 10.10 -9.41
C VAL A 52 3.32 9.17 -9.70
N HIS A 53 2.81 8.52 -8.66
CA HIS A 53 1.60 7.70 -8.70
C HIS A 53 0.46 8.46 -8.03
N ILE A 54 -0.59 8.74 -8.77
CA ILE A 54 -1.71 9.55 -8.30
C ILE A 54 -3.05 8.92 -8.67
N THR A 55 -4.05 9.22 -7.85
CA THR A 55 -5.45 9.05 -8.19
C THR A 55 -6.00 10.42 -8.62
N VAL A 56 -6.69 10.45 -9.76
CA VAL A 56 -7.23 11.66 -10.37
C VAL A 56 -8.75 11.56 -10.45
N SER A 57 -9.45 12.58 -9.96
CA SER A 57 -10.90 12.72 -10.12
C SER A 57 -11.20 14.04 -10.82
N SER A 58 -12.07 13.98 -11.83
CA SER A 58 -12.48 15.11 -12.64
C SER A 58 -13.88 15.57 -12.27
N ARG A 59 -14.03 16.86 -11.97
CA ARG A 59 -15.33 17.52 -11.85
C ARG A 59 -15.47 18.59 -12.95
N PRO A 60 -16.38 18.41 -13.92
CA PRO A 60 -16.65 19.44 -14.91
C PRO A 60 -17.28 20.66 -14.24
N VAL A 61 -16.94 21.85 -14.74
CA VAL A 61 -17.52 23.11 -14.29
C VAL A 61 -18.49 23.58 -15.36
N CYS A 62 -19.76 23.69 -14.96
CA CYS A 62 -20.87 24.03 -15.84
C CYS A 62 -21.34 25.46 -15.55
N SER A 63 -21.71 26.18 -16.61
CA SER A 63 -22.51 27.41 -16.50
C SER A 63 -23.94 27.08 -16.05
N GLU A 64 -24.72 28.08 -15.64
CA GLU A 64 -26.15 27.97 -15.33
C GLU A 64 -26.96 27.29 -16.45
N GLN A 65 -26.53 27.45 -17.70
CA GLN A 65 -27.12 26.81 -18.88
C GLN A 65 -26.61 25.37 -19.14
N ARG A 66 -26.00 24.72 -18.14
CA ARG A 66 -25.38 23.38 -18.23
C ARG A 66 -24.27 23.20 -19.29
N LYS A 67 -23.76 24.29 -19.86
CA LYS A 67 -22.62 24.25 -20.78
C LYS A 67 -21.31 24.12 -19.98
N VAL A 68 -20.52 23.08 -20.28
CA VAL A 68 -19.21 22.86 -19.66
C VAL A 68 -18.23 23.92 -20.17
N PHE A 69 -17.69 24.74 -19.28
CA PHE A 69 -16.67 25.75 -19.63
C PHE A 69 -15.27 25.41 -19.10
N GLY A 70 -15.17 24.45 -18.18
CA GLY A 70 -13.89 24.05 -17.60
C GLY A 70 -13.97 22.71 -16.89
N VAL A 71 -12.82 22.27 -16.40
CA VAL A 71 -12.67 21.02 -15.63
C VAL A 71 -11.77 21.28 -14.43
N VAL A 72 -12.17 20.77 -13.26
CA VAL A 72 -11.33 20.71 -12.07
C VAL A 72 -10.83 19.28 -11.90
N LEU A 73 -9.52 19.09 -12.08
CA LEU A 73 -8.86 17.84 -11.73
C LEU A 73 -8.35 17.91 -10.29
N THR A 74 -8.78 16.97 -9.48
CA THR A 74 -8.24 16.73 -8.14
C THR A 74 -7.28 15.55 -8.20
N CYS A 75 -6.06 15.74 -7.74
CA CYS A 75 -5.03 14.71 -7.71
C CYS A 75 -4.71 14.39 -6.25
N ARG A 76 -4.65 13.11 -5.90
CA ARG A 76 -4.12 12.63 -4.62
C ARG A 76 -2.95 11.70 -4.89
N GLU A 77 -1.88 11.82 -4.12
CA GLU A 77 -0.81 10.81 -4.17
C GLU A 77 -1.34 9.47 -3.68
N MET A 78 -1.06 8.41 -4.43
CA MET A 78 -1.48 7.06 -4.05
C MET A 78 -0.91 6.67 -2.68
N ARG A 79 0.30 7.11 -2.34
CA ARG A 79 0.89 6.94 -0.99
C ARG A 79 0.09 7.60 0.14
N SER A 80 -0.62 8.70 -0.14
CA SER A 80 -1.46 9.38 0.86
C SER A 80 -2.81 8.67 1.02
N VAL A 81 -3.35 8.15 -0.10
CA VAL A 81 -4.55 7.30 -0.08
C VAL A 81 -4.26 5.99 0.66
N GLN A 82 -3.14 5.34 0.35
CA GLN A 82 -2.65 4.16 1.08
C GLN A 82 -2.54 4.47 2.57
N ARG A 83 -1.86 5.56 2.98
CA ARG A 83 -1.77 5.95 4.41
C ARG A 83 -3.13 6.15 5.09
N LEU A 84 -4.13 6.71 4.40
CA LEU A 84 -5.49 6.85 4.94
C LEU A 84 -6.18 5.49 5.09
N VAL A 85 -6.09 4.63 4.07
CA VAL A 85 -6.63 3.26 4.11
C VAL A 85 -5.94 2.45 5.21
N THR A 86 -4.62 2.49 5.28
CA THR A 86 -3.81 1.89 6.35
C THR A 86 -4.28 2.33 7.73
N ARG A 87 -4.57 3.63 7.94
CA ARG A 87 -5.14 4.13 9.20
C ARG A 87 -6.55 3.60 9.47
N MET A 88 -7.43 3.57 8.47
CA MET A 88 -8.80 3.08 8.62
C MET A 88 -8.87 1.57 8.86
N VAL A 89 -7.93 0.80 8.32
CA VAL A 89 -7.88 -0.67 8.41
C VAL A 89 -7.03 -1.12 9.62
N GLY A 90 -6.51 -0.18 10.43
CA GLY A 90 -5.74 -0.51 11.64
C GLY A 90 -4.31 -1.00 11.37
N ALA A 91 -3.78 -0.78 10.18
CA ALA A 91 -2.45 -1.23 9.77
C ALA A 91 -1.32 -0.29 10.24
N GLN A 92 -1.31 0.05 11.53
CA GLN A 92 -0.27 0.88 12.15
C GLN A 92 0.41 0.14 13.30
N ALA A 93 1.75 0.20 13.34
CA ALA A 93 2.52 -0.27 14.47
C ALA A 93 2.48 0.75 15.61
N ARG A 94 1.97 0.34 16.77
CA ARG A 94 1.82 1.19 17.96
C ARG A 94 2.98 1.05 18.94
N PHE A 95 3.63 -0.11 18.96
CA PHE A 95 4.71 -0.40 19.90
C PHE A 95 6.09 -0.16 19.31
N THR A 96 6.99 0.30 20.15
CA THR A 96 8.40 0.58 19.88
C THR A 96 9.29 -0.28 20.79
N LEU A 97 10.58 -0.35 20.48
CA LEU A 97 11.53 -1.10 21.30
C LEU A 97 11.59 -0.64 22.77
N SER A 98 11.19 0.60 23.08
CA SER A 98 11.09 1.11 24.45
C SER A 98 9.84 0.63 25.20
N ASP A 99 8.83 0.14 24.50
CA ASP A 99 7.61 -0.41 25.11
C ASP A 99 7.78 -1.89 25.53
N LEU A 100 8.90 -2.52 25.14
CA LEU A 100 9.26 -3.87 25.55
C LEU A 100 9.89 -3.86 26.94
N VAL A 101 9.08 -4.18 27.96
CA VAL A 101 9.49 -4.15 29.37
C VAL A 101 9.97 -5.53 29.83
N GLY A 102 11.21 -5.60 30.35
CA GLY A 102 11.77 -6.79 30.96
C GLY A 102 13.25 -6.63 31.27
N GLU A 103 13.72 -7.30 32.33
CA GLU A 103 15.10 -7.17 32.84
C GLU A 103 15.94 -8.44 32.64
N ASP A 104 15.31 -9.56 32.23
CA ASP A 104 16.01 -10.81 32.01
C ASP A 104 17.09 -10.66 30.92
N PRO A 105 18.33 -11.14 31.14
CA PRO A 105 19.41 -10.99 30.16
C PRO A 105 19.10 -11.57 28.78
N LYS A 106 18.34 -12.66 28.67
CA LYS A 106 17.94 -13.26 27.39
C LYS A 106 16.90 -12.39 26.69
N PHE A 107 15.98 -11.79 27.43
CA PHE A 107 15.01 -10.84 26.89
C PHE A 107 15.70 -9.58 26.35
N LEU A 108 16.64 -9.02 27.11
CA LEU A 108 17.46 -7.88 26.67
C LEU A 108 18.29 -8.22 25.42
N ALA A 109 18.83 -9.44 25.34
CA ALA A 109 19.52 -9.92 24.14
C ALA A 109 18.59 -10.01 22.92
N ALA A 110 17.33 -10.44 23.10
CA ALA A 110 16.32 -10.46 22.05
C ALA A 110 15.98 -9.04 21.56
N ILE A 111 15.82 -8.06 22.46
CA ILE A 111 15.65 -6.64 22.09
C ILE A 111 16.87 -6.14 21.30
N GLY A 112 18.08 -6.50 21.71
CA GLY A 112 19.31 -6.17 20.99
C GLY A 112 19.38 -6.79 19.59
N MET A 113 18.85 -7.99 19.40
CA MET A 113 18.71 -8.63 18.08
C MET A 113 17.65 -7.92 17.23
N ALA A 114 16.47 -7.64 17.81
CA ALA A 114 15.39 -6.91 17.15
C ALA A 114 15.86 -5.55 16.63
N ARG A 115 16.65 -4.81 17.42
CA ARG A 115 17.24 -3.53 17.02
C ARG A 115 18.20 -3.65 15.83
N ARG A 116 19.00 -4.73 15.79
CA ARG A 116 19.94 -4.97 14.69
C ARG A 116 19.21 -5.33 13.40
N VAL A 117 18.27 -6.28 13.46
CA VAL A 117 17.52 -6.73 12.28
C VAL A 117 16.57 -5.67 11.74
N ALA A 118 16.06 -4.76 12.60
CA ALA A 118 15.23 -3.64 12.15
C ALA A 118 15.90 -2.76 11.09
N ARG A 119 17.24 -2.72 11.03
CA ARG A 119 18.00 -1.95 10.05
C ARG A 119 18.20 -2.65 8.70
N SER A 120 17.94 -3.96 8.60
CA SER A 120 18.03 -4.69 7.34
C SER A 120 16.67 -4.82 6.67
N ASP A 121 16.63 -5.22 5.40
CA ASP A 121 15.42 -5.56 4.64
C ASP A 121 15.10 -7.07 4.67
N SER A 122 15.78 -7.82 5.53
CA SER A 122 15.62 -9.27 5.64
C SER A 122 14.26 -9.64 6.23
N THR A 123 13.70 -10.76 5.76
CA THR A 123 12.55 -11.40 6.41
C THR A 123 12.96 -11.90 7.80
N VAL A 124 12.09 -11.70 8.79
CA VAL A 124 12.36 -12.03 10.19
C VAL A 124 11.39 -13.11 10.67
N LEU A 125 11.93 -14.21 11.21
CA LEU A 125 11.15 -15.22 11.91
C LEU A 125 11.22 -14.95 13.41
N ILE A 126 10.06 -14.76 14.04
CA ILE A 126 9.94 -14.57 15.49
C ILE A 126 9.39 -15.86 16.09
N VAL A 127 10.19 -16.52 16.92
CA VAL A 127 9.82 -17.78 17.58
C VAL A 127 9.62 -17.53 19.06
N GLY A 128 8.54 -18.09 19.61
CA GLY A 128 8.19 -17.98 21.01
C GLY A 128 6.82 -18.61 21.26
N GLU A 129 6.57 -18.99 22.51
CA GLU A 129 5.29 -19.58 22.91
C GLU A 129 4.12 -18.59 22.70
N SER A 130 2.90 -19.10 22.74
CA SER A 130 1.71 -18.25 22.68
C SER A 130 1.70 -17.27 23.86
N GLY A 131 1.26 -16.03 23.61
CA GLY A 131 1.20 -15.00 24.65
C GLY A 131 2.54 -14.34 25.04
N THR A 132 3.67 -14.71 24.44
CA THR A 132 5.00 -14.12 24.76
C THR A 132 5.26 -12.74 24.15
N GLY A 133 4.25 -12.11 23.54
CA GLY A 133 4.37 -10.76 22.99
C GLY A 133 5.10 -10.66 21.64
N LYS A 134 5.10 -11.73 20.84
CA LYS A 134 5.70 -11.75 19.48
C LYS A 134 5.27 -10.57 18.60
N GLU A 135 4.00 -10.19 18.69
CA GLU A 135 3.46 -9.04 17.95
C GLU A 135 4.12 -7.72 18.36
N LEU A 136 4.42 -7.52 19.66
CA LEU A 136 5.09 -6.31 20.13
C LEU A 136 6.51 -6.22 19.53
N PHE A 137 7.20 -7.36 19.40
CA PHE A 137 8.48 -7.42 18.69
C PHE A 137 8.32 -7.05 17.22
N ALA A 138 7.35 -7.62 16.50
CA ALA A 138 7.12 -7.32 15.09
C ALA A 138 6.85 -5.82 14.85
N GLN A 139 5.96 -5.22 15.65
CA GLN A 139 5.66 -3.79 15.60
C GLN A 139 6.90 -2.93 15.93
N SER A 140 7.66 -3.31 16.96
CA SER A 140 8.87 -2.61 17.36
C SER A 140 9.97 -2.65 16.30
N ILE A 141 10.14 -3.79 15.63
CA ILE A 141 11.08 -3.97 14.52
C ILE A 141 10.67 -3.11 13.33
N HIS A 142 9.38 -3.02 13.02
CA HIS A 142 8.87 -2.12 11.98
C HIS A 142 9.15 -0.64 12.33
N ASN A 143 8.81 -0.21 13.55
CA ASN A 143 9.00 1.18 13.98
C ASN A 143 10.48 1.60 14.08
N ALA A 144 11.38 0.65 14.30
CA ALA A 144 12.83 0.87 14.29
C ALA A 144 13.47 0.77 12.88
N SER A 145 12.68 0.53 11.83
CA SER A 145 13.17 0.30 10.47
C SER A 145 13.12 1.53 9.55
N PRO A 146 13.84 1.50 8.41
CA PRO A 146 13.69 2.51 7.36
C PRO A 146 12.27 2.60 6.78
N GLN A 147 11.48 1.52 6.85
CA GLN A 147 10.11 1.43 6.32
C GLN A 147 9.03 1.83 7.33
N ARG A 148 9.39 2.41 8.49
CA ARG A 148 8.46 2.80 9.57
C ARG A 148 7.34 3.76 9.18
N GLU A 149 7.51 4.50 8.08
CA GLU A 149 6.48 5.42 7.55
C GLU A 149 5.45 4.70 6.65
N GLY A 150 5.75 3.45 6.30
CA GLY A 150 4.89 2.57 5.52
C GLY A 150 3.82 1.88 6.38
N PRO A 151 2.95 1.07 5.75
CA PRO A 151 1.95 0.30 6.47
C PRO A 151 2.57 -0.83 7.29
N PHE A 152 1.99 -1.11 8.47
CA PHE A 152 2.24 -2.35 9.21
C PHE A 152 0.96 -3.18 9.18
N VAL A 153 0.91 -4.19 8.32
CA VAL A 153 -0.27 -5.05 8.19
C VAL A 153 -0.04 -6.31 9.01
N ALA A 154 -0.84 -6.53 10.05
CA ALA A 154 -0.84 -7.77 10.80
C ALA A 154 -1.95 -8.70 10.29
N VAL A 155 -1.64 -9.98 10.13
CA VAL A 155 -2.59 -11.03 9.76
C VAL A 155 -2.32 -12.22 10.68
N ASN A 156 -3.35 -12.63 11.43
CA ASN A 156 -3.33 -13.90 12.14
C ASN A 156 -3.88 -14.97 11.20
N ALA A 157 -3.02 -15.90 10.76
CA ALA A 157 -3.42 -16.96 9.83
C ALA A 157 -4.40 -17.96 10.46
N ALA A 158 -4.27 -18.26 11.76
CA ALA A 158 -5.17 -19.14 12.49
C ALA A 158 -6.59 -18.59 12.61
N ALA A 159 -6.76 -17.26 12.53
CA ALA A 159 -8.07 -16.60 12.60
C ALA A 159 -8.83 -16.58 11.25
N LEU A 160 -8.16 -16.91 10.15
CA LEU A 160 -8.76 -16.91 8.81
C LEU A 160 -9.35 -18.28 8.46
N PRO A 161 -10.57 -18.33 7.89
CA PRO A 161 -11.08 -19.57 7.30
C PRO A 161 -10.11 -20.07 6.22
N ARG A 162 -9.80 -21.37 6.23
CA ARG A 162 -8.80 -21.98 5.31
C ARG A 162 -9.04 -21.61 3.85
N ASP A 163 -10.28 -21.71 3.41
CA ASP A 163 -10.69 -21.42 2.02
C ASP A 163 -10.55 -19.93 1.64
N LEU A 164 -10.39 -19.04 2.61
CA LEU A 164 -10.24 -17.60 2.40
C LEU A 164 -8.81 -17.10 2.56
N VAL A 165 -7.91 -17.88 3.17
CA VAL A 165 -6.52 -17.47 3.46
C VAL A 165 -5.84 -16.95 2.19
N GLU A 166 -5.95 -17.69 1.09
CA GLU A 166 -5.34 -17.30 -0.18
C GLU A 166 -5.88 -15.97 -0.69
N SER A 167 -7.20 -15.82 -0.72
CA SER A 167 -7.87 -14.63 -1.25
C SER A 167 -7.66 -13.38 -0.39
N GLU A 168 -7.51 -13.54 0.93
CA GLU A 168 -7.16 -12.44 1.83
C GLU A 168 -5.71 -12.02 1.64
N LEU A 169 -4.77 -12.96 1.56
CA LEU A 169 -3.35 -12.66 1.43
C LEU A 169 -3.02 -12.04 0.06
N PHE A 170 -3.47 -12.66 -1.02
CA PHE A 170 -3.06 -12.30 -2.39
C PHE A 170 -4.10 -11.50 -3.17
N GLY A 171 -5.34 -11.40 -2.67
CA GLY A 171 -6.41 -10.69 -3.35
C GLY A 171 -7.01 -11.50 -4.50
N TYR A 172 -8.03 -10.94 -5.13
CA TYR A 172 -8.74 -11.58 -6.24
C TYR A 172 -9.22 -10.55 -7.26
N GLU A 173 -9.30 -10.98 -8.52
CA GLU A 173 -9.94 -10.22 -9.59
C GLU A 173 -11.46 -10.45 -9.63
N GLU A 174 -12.18 -9.55 -10.31
CA GLU A 174 -13.61 -9.74 -10.52
C GLU A 174 -13.88 -11.07 -11.25
N GLY A 175 -14.85 -11.84 -10.76
CA GLY A 175 -15.23 -13.12 -11.36
C GLY A 175 -14.29 -14.28 -11.07
N ALA A 176 -13.30 -14.13 -10.20
CA ALA A 176 -12.37 -15.20 -9.83
C ALA A 176 -13.06 -16.44 -9.21
N PHE A 177 -14.16 -16.22 -8.48
CA PHE A 177 -14.99 -17.28 -7.88
C PHE A 177 -16.43 -16.79 -7.65
N THR A 178 -17.34 -17.71 -7.33
CA THR A 178 -18.73 -17.39 -6.99
C THR A 178 -18.80 -16.54 -5.72
N GLY A 179 -19.29 -15.31 -5.84
CA GLY A 179 -19.32 -14.34 -4.74
C GLY A 179 -18.17 -13.33 -4.72
N ALA A 180 -17.25 -13.38 -5.71
CA ALA A 180 -16.28 -12.33 -5.91
C ALA A 180 -16.99 -10.97 -6.11
N ARG A 181 -16.53 -9.96 -5.37
CA ARG A 181 -17.08 -8.60 -5.50
C ARG A 181 -16.75 -8.02 -6.87
N ARG A 182 -17.69 -7.24 -7.43
CA ARG A 182 -17.42 -6.40 -8.61
C ARG A 182 -16.24 -5.47 -8.33
N GLY A 183 -15.28 -5.42 -9.25
CA GLY A 183 -14.02 -4.71 -9.11
C GLY A 183 -12.90 -5.45 -8.36
N GLY A 184 -13.11 -6.69 -7.94
CA GLY A 184 -12.11 -7.49 -7.22
C GLY A 184 -11.79 -6.95 -5.82
N ARG A 185 -10.70 -7.43 -5.22
CA ARG A 185 -10.19 -6.95 -3.94
C ARG A 185 -8.67 -7.11 -3.84
N PRO A 186 -7.93 -6.06 -3.41
CA PRO A 186 -6.49 -6.18 -3.19
C PRO A 186 -6.17 -7.07 -1.99
N GLY A 187 -5.08 -7.82 -2.09
CA GLY A 187 -4.59 -8.68 -1.02
C GLY A 187 -3.82 -7.93 0.07
N LYS A 188 -3.58 -8.59 1.21
CA LYS A 188 -2.75 -8.05 2.31
C LYS A 188 -1.32 -7.74 1.87
N PHE A 189 -0.75 -8.50 0.93
CA PHE A 189 0.56 -8.19 0.32
C PHE A 189 0.58 -6.84 -0.37
N GLU A 190 -0.46 -6.53 -1.16
CA GLU A 190 -0.58 -5.22 -1.81
C GLU A 190 -0.77 -4.10 -0.79
N LEU A 191 -1.60 -4.33 0.23
CA LEU A 191 -1.87 -3.37 1.30
C LEU A 191 -0.66 -3.08 2.19
N ALA A 192 0.26 -4.03 2.31
CA ALA A 192 1.50 -3.89 3.07
C ALA A 192 2.65 -3.28 2.24
N SER A 193 2.47 -3.10 0.93
CA SER A 193 3.50 -2.58 0.03
C SER A 193 4.01 -1.20 0.48
N GLY A 194 5.34 -1.06 0.54
CA GLY A 194 6.06 0.08 1.11
C GLY A 194 6.31 -0.02 2.63
N GLY A 195 5.91 -1.12 3.28
CA GLY A 195 5.98 -1.31 4.73
C GLY A 195 6.33 -2.73 5.14
N THR A 196 5.56 -3.32 6.06
CA THR A 196 5.80 -4.66 6.63
C THR A 196 4.50 -5.45 6.72
N LEU A 197 4.56 -6.73 6.33
CA LEU A 197 3.50 -7.70 6.56
C LEU A 197 3.92 -8.63 7.70
N PHE A 198 3.21 -8.57 8.83
CA PHE A 198 3.38 -9.51 9.93
C PHE A 198 2.37 -10.65 9.79
N LEU A 199 2.87 -11.87 9.62
CA LEU A 199 2.09 -13.10 9.57
C LEU A 199 2.24 -13.83 10.92
N ASP A 200 1.23 -13.71 11.77
CA ASP A 200 1.15 -14.45 13.02
C ASP A 200 0.59 -15.85 12.77
N GLU A 201 1.08 -16.83 13.54
CA GLU A 201 0.76 -18.24 13.38
C GLU A 201 0.97 -18.76 11.94
N ILE A 202 2.10 -18.39 11.32
CA ILE A 202 2.46 -18.80 9.95
C ILE A 202 2.37 -20.32 9.71
N GLY A 203 2.53 -21.13 10.77
CA GLY A 203 2.40 -22.59 10.71
C GLY A 203 0.99 -23.07 10.36
N ASP A 204 -0.04 -22.25 10.56
CA ASP A 204 -1.43 -22.57 10.23
C ASP A 204 -1.81 -22.25 8.77
N ILE A 205 -0.88 -21.69 7.98
CA ILE A 205 -1.12 -21.44 6.55
C ILE A 205 -1.21 -22.78 5.78
N PRO A 206 -2.27 -23.02 4.99
CA PRO A 206 -2.39 -24.23 4.16
C PRO A 206 -1.21 -24.41 3.20
N LEU A 207 -0.75 -25.65 3.00
CA LEU A 207 0.42 -25.97 2.17
C LEU A 207 0.32 -25.42 0.73
N GLU A 208 -0.87 -25.45 0.14
CA GLU A 208 -1.14 -24.90 -1.18
C GLU A 208 -0.87 -23.39 -1.27
N VAL A 209 -1.20 -22.64 -0.21
CA VAL A 209 -0.97 -21.20 -0.09
C VAL A 209 0.53 -20.91 0.10
N GLN A 210 1.29 -21.82 0.72
CA GLN A 210 2.73 -21.64 0.95
C GLN A 210 3.53 -21.57 -0.36
N ILE A 211 3.04 -22.20 -1.44
CA ILE A 211 3.65 -22.11 -2.78
C ILE A 211 3.60 -20.66 -3.29
N SER A 212 2.42 -20.03 -3.19
CA SER A 212 2.21 -18.64 -3.57
C SER A 212 3.01 -17.69 -2.68
N LEU A 213 3.08 -17.97 -1.37
CA LEU A 213 3.89 -17.21 -0.42
C LEU A 213 5.38 -17.24 -0.81
N LEU A 214 5.92 -18.42 -1.13
CA LEU A 214 7.30 -18.58 -1.56
C LEU A 214 7.61 -17.75 -2.81
N ARG A 215 6.71 -17.78 -3.81
CA ARG A 215 6.85 -16.97 -5.04
C ARG A 215 6.87 -15.49 -4.73
N VAL A 216 5.99 -14.99 -3.86
CA VAL A 216 5.99 -13.57 -3.48
C VAL A 216 7.30 -13.17 -2.80
N LEU A 217 7.84 -14.01 -1.91
CA LEU A 217 9.10 -13.73 -1.22
C LEU A 217 10.30 -13.70 -2.19
N GLN A 218 10.32 -14.57 -3.20
CA GLN A 218 11.38 -14.67 -4.20
C GLN A 218 11.29 -13.59 -5.30
N GLU A 219 10.11 -13.42 -5.89
CA GLU A 219 9.89 -12.57 -7.06
C GLU A 219 9.57 -11.12 -6.69
N LYS A 220 9.20 -10.87 -5.42
CA LYS A 220 8.71 -9.57 -4.94
C LYS A 220 7.53 -9.04 -5.77
N GLN A 221 6.68 -9.97 -6.21
CA GLN A 221 5.49 -9.70 -7.01
C GLN A 221 4.34 -10.58 -6.50
N VAL A 222 3.13 -10.07 -6.58
CA VAL A 222 1.90 -10.83 -6.26
C VAL A 222 1.02 -10.93 -7.49
N VAL A 223 0.38 -12.08 -7.67
CA VAL A 223 -0.65 -12.30 -8.69
C VAL A 223 -1.95 -12.57 -7.95
N ARG A 224 -3.00 -11.79 -8.24
CA ARG A 224 -4.32 -12.00 -7.65
C ARG A 224 -4.95 -13.30 -8.16
N ILE A 225 -5.81 -13.90 -7.35
CA ILE A 225 -6.58 -15.08 -7.77
C ILE A 225 -7.46 -14.71 -8.97
N GLY A 226 -7.43 -15.56 -10.00
CA GLY A 226 -8.11 -15.32 -11.27
C GLY A 226 -7.45 -14.26 -12.16
N GLY A 227 -6.36 -13.65 -11.71
CA GLY A 227 -5.58 -12.67 -12.47
C GLY A 227 -4.35 -13.27 -13.14
N HIS A 228 -3.80 -12.54 -14.12
CA HIS A 228 -2.57 -12.90 -14.82
C HIS A 228 -1.49 -11.82 -14.73
N ALA A 229 -1.84 -10.63 -14.25
CA ALA A 229 -0.91 -9.51 -14.16
C ALA A 229 -0.11 -9.58 -12.84
N PRO A 230 1.22 -9.70 -12.89
CA PRO A 230 2.03 -9.58 -11.70
C PRO A 230 2.08 -8.12 -11.21
N ILE A 231 1.92 -7.94 -9.91
CA ILE A 231 1.91 -6.65 -9.23
C ILE A 231 3.17 -6.56 -8.35
N PRO A 232 4.13 -5.68 -8.66
CA PRO A 232 5.32 -5.50 -7.83
C PRO A 232 4.97 -5.04 -6.41
N VAL A 233 5.52 -5.72 -5.41
CA VAL A 233 5.34 -5.38 -3.99
C VAL A 233 6.70 -5.17 -3.33
N GLN A 234 6.85 -4.03 -2.65
CA GLN A 234 8.06 -3.75 -1.87
C GLN A 234 7.74 -3.91 -0.39
N ILE A 235 7.97 -5.09 0.15
CA ILE A 235 7.62 -5.42 1.55
C ILE A 235 8.79 -6.05 2.29
N ARG A 236 8.83 -5.82 3.60
CA ARG A 236 9.46 -6.73 4.55
C ARG A 236 8.48 -7.84 4.92
#